data_AF-A0A0D0R6Q5-F1
#
_entry.id   AF-A0A0D0R6Q5-F1
#
_cell.length_a   1.000
_cell.length_b   1.000
_cell.length_c   1.000
_cell.angle_alpha   90.00
_cell.angle_beta   90.00
_cell.angle_gamma   90.00
#
_symmetry.space_group_name_H-M   'P 1'
#
loop_
_entity.id
_entity.type
_entity.pdbx_description
1 polymer ?
#
loop_
_entity_poly.entity_id
_entity_poly.type
_entity_poly.pdbx_seq_one_letter_code
_entity_poly.pdbx_strand_id
1 'polypeptide(L)'
;MNQVGTGCTADGAYRAKVSWDVPPSMSSKIEVQVGDDRAGIFARSNDSTGSDETGDWVRDGTLFVMVDRDTKMVLAAVKAGPGNCSAPVVEAIGD
;
A
#
# COMPACT_ATOMS: atom_id res chain seq x y z
N MET A 1 -8.75 4.04 1.28
CA MET A 1 -7.58 3.30 0.75
C MET A 1 -7.28 2.15 1.69
N ASN A 2 -6.96 0.98 1.15
CA ASN A 2 -6.65 -0.23 1.92
C ASN A 2 -5.42 -0.93 1.30
N GLN A 3 -4.63 -1.61 2.13
CA GLN A 3 -3.47 -2.39 1.70
C GLN A 3 -3.54 -3.78 2.34
N VAL A 4 -3.39 -4.84 1.53
CA VAL A 4 -3.34 -6.24 1.98
C VAL A 4 -2.09 -6.92 1.44
N GLY A 5 -1.34 -7.63 2.28
CA GLY A 5 -0.05 -8.24 1.90
C GLY A 5 -0.08 -9.77 1.85
N THR A 6 0.60 -10.38 0.88
CA THR A 6 0.77 -11.83 0.69
C THR A 6 2.16 -12.15 0.10
N GLY A 7 2.58 -13.42 0.17
CA GLY A 7 3.81 -13.88 -0.52
C GLY A 7 5.11 -13.32 0.07
N CYS A 8 5.36 -13.59 1.35
CA CYS A 8 6.53 -13.09 2.06
C CYS A 8 7.82 -13.74 1.58
N THR A 9 8.86 -12.93 1.37
CA THR A 9 10.22 -13.36 1.06
C THR A 9 11.02 -13.59 2.35
N ALA A 10 12.15 -14.30 2.26
CA ALA A 10 13.03 -14.54 3.41
C ALA A 10 13.55 -13.24 4.05
N ASP A 11 13.68 -12.17 3.27
CA ASP A 11 14.10 -10.85 3.72
C ASP A 11 12.97 -10.02 4.38
N GLY A 12 11.76 -10.57 4.52
CA GLY A 12 10.61 -9.89 5.11
C GLY A 12 9.93 -8.87 4.19
N ALA A 13 10.26 -8.87 2.90
CA ALA A 13 9.48 -8.14 1.90
C ALA A 13 8.30 -9.01 1.43
N TYR A 14 7.24 -8.39 0.93
CA TYR A 14 6.06 -9.12 0.45
C TYR A 14 5.36 -8.36 -0.68
N ARG A 15 4.41 -9.04 -1.32
CA ARG A 15 3.53 -8.46 -2.34
C ARG A 15 2.30 -7.84 -1.70
N ALA A 16 2.07 -6.56 -1.93
CA ALA A 16 0.88 -5.87 -1.48
C ALA A 16 -0.11 -5.65 -2.62
N LYS A 17 -1.39 -5.88 -2.35
CA LYS A 17 -2.47 -5.29 -3.12
C LYS A 17 -2.93 -4.01 -2.44
N VAL A 18 -2.91 -2.91 -3.18
CA VAL A 18 -3.35 -1.60 -2.72
C VAL A 18 -4.63 -1.24 -3.46
N SER A 19 -5.71 -0.98 -2.72
CA SER A 19 -7.01 -0.62 -3.27
C SER A 19 -7.45 0.76 -2.79
N TRP A 20 -8.13 1.50 -3.66
CA TRP A 20 -8.72 2.79 -3.33
C TRP A 20 -10.19 2.84 -3.73
N ASP A 21 -10.92 3.60 -2.94
CA ASP A 21 -12.32 3.96 -3.15
C ASP A 21 -12.46 5.40 -2.66
N VAL A 22 -12.62 6.32 -3.59
CA VAL A 22 -12.70 7.76 -3.37
C VAL A 22 -14.07 8.21 -3.86
N PRO A 23 -14.75 9.11 -3.13
CA PRO A 23 -15.96 9.72 -3.66
C PRO A 23 -15.65 10.42 -4.99
N PRO A 24 -16.39 10.12 -6.09
CA PRO A 24 -16.11 10.73 -7.40
C PRO A 24 -16.31 12.25 -7.41
N SER A 25 -17.02 12.80 -6.40
CA SER A 25 -17.13 14.25 -6.17
C SER A 25 -15.85 14.91 -5.64
N MET A 26 -14.91 14.14 -5.11
CA MET A 26 -13.62 14.64 -4.60
C MET A 26 -12.54 14.56 -5.66
N SER A 27 -12.35 13.37 -6.25
CA SER A 27 -11.36 13.18 -7.32
C SER A 27 -11.64 11.90 -8.09
N SER A 28 -11.41 11.95 -9.40
CA SER A 28 -11.29 10.80 -10.29
C SER A 28 -9.86 10.58 -10.76
N LYS A 29 -8.94 11.53 -10.58
CA LYS A 29 -7.56 11.44 -11.07
C LYS A 29 -6.62 11.14 -9.92
N ILE A 30 -6.47 9.85 -9.65
CA ILE A 30 -5.73 9.36 -8.50
C ILE A 30 -4.27 9.10 -8.87
N GLU A 31 -3.34 9.49 -7.99
CA GLU A 31 -1.94 9.08 -8.02
C GLU A 31 -1.58 8.51 -6.66
N VAL A 32 -1.06 7.29 -6.64
CA VAL A 32 -0.52 6.66 -5.44
C VAL A 32 0.99 6.76 -5.48
N GLN A 33 1.56 7.41 -4.48
CA GLN A 33 2.99 7.61 -4.28
C GLN A 33 3.48 6.71 -3.15
N VAL A 34 4.76 6.35 -3.18
CA VAL A 34 5.39 5.47 -2.19
C VAL A 34 6.67 6.12 -1.62
N GLY A 35 6.89 5.89 -0.33
CA GLY A 35 8.05 6.38 0.43
C GLY A 35 7.79 7.70 1.16
N ASP A 36 8.62 8.00 2.16
CA ASP A 36 8.48 9.19 3.01
C ASP A 36 8.59 10.51 2.23
N ASP A 37 9.44 10.57 1.21
CA ASP A 37 9.58 11.74 0.31
C ASP A 37 8.53 11.76 -0.83
N ARG A 38 7.72 10.69 -0.95
CA ARG A 38 6.73 10.52 -2.03
C ARG A 38 7.30 10.60 -3.46
N ALA A 39 8.60 10.38 -3.61
CA ALA A 39 9.30 10.46 -4.90
C ALA A 39 8.95 9.31 -5.86
N GLY A 40 8.51 8.16 -5.33
CA GLY A 40 8.13 7.01 -6.14
C GLY A 40 6.65 7.06 -6.52
N ILE A 41 6.32 6.98 -7.80
CA ILE A 41 4.95 6.76 -8.24
C ILE A 41 4.73 5.25 -8.30
N PHE A 42 3.78 4.77 -7.49
CA PHE A 42 3.34 3.38 -7.51
C PHE A 42 2.26 3.16 -8.57
N ALA A 43 1.18 3.95 -8.54
CA ALA A 43 0.04 3.77 -9.44
C ALA A 43 -0.58 5.10 -9.85
N ARG A 44 -1.26 5.10 -11.01
CA ARG A 44 -2.08 6.22 -11.50
C ARG A 44 -3.39 5.69 -12.06
N SER A 45 -4.48 6.38 -11.76
CA SER A 45 -5.81 6.05 -12.28
C SER A 45 -6.56 7.32 -12.69
N ASN A 46 -7.47 7.17 -13.66
CA ASN A 46 -8.48 8.17 -13.98
C ASN A 46 -9.87 7.78 -13.41
N ASP A 47 -9.90 6.78 -12.56
CA ASP A 47 -11.08 6.30 -11.85
C ASP A 47 -10.93 6.54 -10.34
N SER A 48 -12.03 6.93 -9.70
CA SER A 48 -12.09 7.17 -8.25
C SER A 48 -11.99 5.88 -7.43
N THR A 49 -12.12 4.72 -8.08
CA THR A 49 -11.99 3.39 -7.46
C THR A 49 -11.01 2.55 -8.27
N GLY A 50 -10.35 1.60 -7.61
CA GLY A 50 -9.39 0.72 -8.29
C GLY A 50 -8.49 -0.02 -7.32
N SER A 51 -7.62 -0.85 -7.89
CA SER A 51 -6.58 -1.53 -7.14
C SER A 51 -5.39 -1.85 -8.03
N ASP A 52 -4.21 -1.88 -7.45
CA ASP A 52 -3.00 -2.33 -8.12
C ASP A 52 -2.16 -3.20 -7.18
N GLU A 53 -1.31 -4.05 -7.76
CA GLU A 53 -0.42 -4.95 -7.02
C GLU A 53 1.03 -4.46 -7.10
N THR A 54 1.71 -4.46 -5.96
CA THR A 54 3.14 -4.19 -5.90
C THR A 54 3.94 -5.38 -6.38
N GLY A 55 5.26 -5.21 -6.48
CA GLY A 55 6.20 -6.33 -6.47
C GLY A 55 6.53 -6.77 -5.04
N ASP A 56 7.50 -7.67 -4.94
CA ASP A 56 7.97 -8.24 -3.66
C ASP A 56 8.98 -7.33 -2.97
N TRP A 57 8.59 -6.06 -2.77
CA TRP A 57 9.44 -5.01 -2.20
C TRP A 57 8.80 -4.30 -1.00
N VAL A 58 7.52 -4.52 -0.73
CA VAL A 58 6.82 -3.88 0.40
C VAL A 58 7.30 -4.49 1.70
N ARG A 59 7.58 -3.63 2.67
CA ARG A 59 7.97 -4.00 4.03
C ARG A 59 7.04 -3.33 5.03
N ASP A 60 7.05 -3.84 6.27
CA ASP A 60 6.40 -3.16 7.39
C ASP A 60 6.83 -1.68 7.46
N GLY A 61 5.85 -0.79 7.64
CA GLY A 61 6.06 0.64 7.70
C GLY A 61 6.14 1.36 6.35
N THR A 62 6.16 0.65 5.21
CA THR A 62 6.16 1.28 3.87
C THR A 62 4.96 2.21 3.72
N LEU A 63 5.20 3.50 3.47
CA LEU A 63 4.13 4.50 3.35
C LEU A 63 3.63 4.59 1.91
N PHE A 64 2.32 4.40 1.73
CA PHE A 64 1.61 4.73 0.51
C PHE A 64 0.76 5.98 0.75
N VAL A 65 0.89 6.96 -0.14
CA VAL A 65 0.12 8.21 -0.09
C VAL A 65 -0.66 8.36 -1.37
N MET A 66 -1.96 8.52 -1.25
CA MET A 66 -2.84 8.78 -2.38
C MET A 66 -3.14 10.27 -2.47
N VAL A 67 -2.89 10.84 -3.64
CA VAL A 67 -3.12 12.25 -3.93
C VAL A 67 -4.04 12.43 -5.12
N ASP A 68 -4.76 13.54 -5.14
CA ASP A 68 -5.38 14.04 -6.37
C ASP A 68 -4.27 14.57 -7.30
N ARG A 69 -4.24 14.08 -8.53
CA ARG A 69 -3.14 14.35 -9.45
C ARG A 69 -3.11 15.80 -9.95
N ASP A 70 -4.27 16.47 -10.02
CA ASP A 70 -4.36 17.85 -10.52
C ASP A 70 -3.97 18.86 -9.43
N THR A 71 -4.53 18.72 -8.22
CA THR A 71 -4.37 19.65 -7.09
C THR A 71 -3.21 19.29 -6.17
N LYS A 72 -2.70 18.06 -6.25
CA LYS A 72 -1.74 17.47 -5.29
C LYS A 72 -2.26 17.36 -3.86
N MET A 73 -3.58 17.49 -3.65
CA MET A 73 -4.20 17.29 -2.35
C MET A 73 -4.06 15.83 -1.90
N VAL A 74 -3.66 15.60 -0.65
CA VAL A 74 -3.63 14.27 -0.06
C VAL A 74 -5.07 13.81 0.21
N LEU A 75 -5.45 12.70 -0.40
CA LEU A 75 -6.77 12.08 -0.25
C LEU A 75 -6.76 11.00 0.83
N ALA A 76 -5.68 10.21 0.90
CA ALA A 76 -5.48 9.20 1.93
C ALA A 76 -4.00 8.86 2.09
N ALA A 77 -3.65 8.23 3.21
CA ALA A 77 -2.36 7.58 3.39
C ALA A 77 -2.55 6.28 4.17
N VAL A 78 -1.75 5.27 3.85
CA VAL A 78 -1.72 3.99 4.56
C VAL A 78 -0.27 3.55 4.74
N LYS A 79 0.08 3.18 5.98
CA LYS A 79 1.32 2.46 6.24
C LYS A 79 1.06 0.97 6.05
N ALA A 80 1.91 0.34 5.28
CA ALA A 80 1.94 -1.10 5.13
C ALA A 80 2.20 -1.75 6.50
N GLY A 81 1.39 -2.74 6.87
CA GLY A 81 1.64 -3.55 8.06
C GLY A 81 2.73 -4.60 7.80
N PRO A 82 2.85 -5.64 8.64
CA PRO A 82 3.87 -6.68 8.46
C PRO A 82 3.65 -7.57 7.21
N GLY A 83 2.65 -7.29 6.38
CA GLY A 83 2.05 -8.24 5.45
C GLY A 83 1.40 -9.37 6.25
N ASN A 84 0.65 -10.28 5.63
CA ASN A 84 0.26 -11.53 6.31
C ASN A 84 1.48 -12.47 6.48
N CYS A 85 2.65 -11.89 6.76
CA CYS A 85 3.87 -12.54 7.16
C CYS A 85 3.77 -12.80 8.65
N SER A 86 2.86 -13.69 9.03
CA SER A 86 3.09 -14.41 10.26
C SER A 86 4.47 -15.05 10.08
N ALA A 87 5.46 -14.60 10.85
CA ALA A 87 6.56 -15.50 11.20
C ALA A 87 5.90 -16.85 11.56
N PRO A 88 6.48 -18.01 11.20
CA PRO A 88 5.96 -19.25 11.76
C PRO A 88 5.85 -18.99 13.25
N VAL A 89 4.64 -19.15 13.79
CA VAL A 89 4.44 -19.05 15.22
C VAL A 89 5.35 -20.14 15.78
N VAL A 90 6.56 -19.77 16.17
CA VAL A 90 7.30 -20.54 17.15
C VAL A 90 6.56 -20.21 18.43
N GLU A 91 5.39 -20.82 18.57
CA GLU A 91 4.83 -21.16 19.86
C GLU A 91 5.96 -21.96 20.50
N ALA A 92 6.80 -21.26 21.25
CA ALA A 92 7.73 -21.87 22.16
C ALA A 92 6.83 -22.67 23.11
N ILE A 93 6.74 -23.97 22.83
CA ILE A 93 6.40 -24.96 23.83
C ILE A 93 7.44 -24.81 24.94
N GLY A 94 7.09 -24.04 25.96
CA GLY A 94 7.85 -23.92 27.19
C GLY A 94 7.22 -24.81 28.24
N ASP A 95 7.82 -26.00 28.36
CA ASP A 95 7.78 -27.03 29.43
C ASP A 95 6.70 -26.97 30.52
#